data_AF-A0A3D0VSL8-F1
#
_entry.id   AF-A0A3D0VSL8-F1
#
_cell.length_a   1.000
_cell.length_b   1.000
_cell.length_c   1.000
_cell.angle_alpha   90.00
_cell.angle_beta   90.00
_cell.angle_gamma   90.00
#
_symmetry.space_group_name_H-M   'P 1'
#
loop_
_entity.id
_entity.type
_entity.pdbx_description
1 polymer ?
#
loop_
_entity_poly.entity_id
_entity_poly.type
_entity_poly.pdbx_seq_one_letter_code
_entity_poly.pdbx_strand_id
1 'polypeptide(L)'
;MNIIYVFIVALFLLDSLPCFDIKSQGIKSSIYFGLLIGTPLTLIWNALVIKTRHGKIIWTILPTTFLIIILIVGPVKFIYSIGSWQTQTILYQNRHFSFRTVEFQMQDVGAFGYNKRTVEVFYLTPLFMITGEIPNDEEKRIDWIKVDKYVNELGLKGG
;
A
#
# COMPACT_ATOMS: atom_id res chain seq x y z
N MET A 1 0.81 16.42 -16.42
CA MET A 1 1.78 16.01 -15.39
C MET A 1 1.24 16.24 -13.98
N ASN A 2 0.88 17.47 -13.60
CA ASN A 2 0.41 17.77 -12.25
C ASN A 2 -0.82 16.97 -11.79
N ILE A 3 -1.85 16.81 -12.65
CA ILE A 3 -3.05 16.02 -12.30
C ILE A 3 -2.69 14.56 -11.99
N ILE A 4 -1.83 13.95 -12.81
CA ILE A 4 -1.35 12.58 -12.60
C ILE A 4 -0.57 12.49 -11.29
N TYR A 5 0.30 13.47 -11.01
CA TYR A 5 1.06 13.52 -9.77
C TYR A 5 0.15 13.68 -8.53
N VAL A 6 -0.88 14.52 -8.61
CA VAL A 6 -1.90 14.66 -7.55
C VAL A 6 -2.62 13.34 -7.31
N PHE A 7 -2.97 12.61 -8.36
CA PHE A 7 -3.60 11.29 -8.23
C PHE A 7 -2.67 10.25 -7.57
N ILE A 8 -1.39 10.23 -7.95
CA ILE A 8 -0.37 9.38 -7.32
C ILE A 8 -0.24 9.71 -5.82
N VAL A 9 -0.15 10.99 -5.48
CA VAL A 9 -0.09 11.47 -4.09
C VAL A 9 -1.33 11.02 -3.31
N ALA A 10 -2.53 11.15 -3.88
CA ALA A 10 -3.76 10.74 -3.22
C ALA A 10 -3.77 9.22 -2.91
N LEU A 11 -3.34 8.39 -3.87
CA LEU A 11 -3.25 6.94 -3.64
C LEU A 11 -2.20 6.56 -2.60
N PHE A 12 -1.05 7.26 -2.58
CA PHE A 12 -0.04 7.06 -1.55
C PHE A 12 -0.55 7.42 -0.15
N LEU A 13 -1.28 8.54 -0.02
CA LEU A 13 -1.88 8.93 1.26
C LEU A 13 -2.91 7.91 1.72
N LEU A 14 -3.65 7.31 0.78
CA LEU A 14 -4.62 6.26 1.08
C LEU A 14 -3.93 4.98 1.60
N ASP A 15 -2.85 4.53 0.95
CA ASP A 15 -2.03 3.37 1.41
C ASP A 15 -1.26 3.67 2.71
N SER A 16 -1.10 4.94 3.07
CA SER A 16 -0.48 5.33 4.35
C SER A 16 -1.46 5.24 5.53
N LEU A 17 -2.75 4.98 5.28
CA LEU A 17 -3.73 4.78 6.35
C LEU A 17 -3.56 3.38 6.96
N PRO A 18 -3.66 3.24 8.30
CA PRO A 18 -3.42 1.97 8.98
C PRO A 18 -4.41 0.85 8.61
N CYS A 19 -5.59 1.23 8.11
CA CYS A 19 -6.66 0.30 7.76
C CYS A 19 -6.78 0.02 6.26
N PHE A 20 -5.97 0.66 5.40
CA PHE A 20 -6.10 0.52 3.96
C PHE A 20 -4.77 0.09 3.34
N ASP A 21 -4.78 -1.00 2.59
CA ASP A 21 -3.60 -1.55 1.94
C ASP A 21 -3.85 -1.75 0.43
N ILE A 22 -2.87 -1.36 -0.38
CA ILE A 22 -2.79 -1.73 -1.79
C ILE A 22 -2.24 -3.14 -1.90
N LYS A 23 -3.11 -4.10 -2.23
CA LYS A 23 -2.75 -5.51 -2.42
C LYS A 23 -1.94 -5.76 -3.69
N SER A 24 -2.23 -5.01 -4.76
CA SER A 24 -1.51 -5.21 -6.02
C SER A 24 -0.08 -4.68 -5.94
N GLN A 25 0.91 -5.58 -6.02
CA GLN A 25 2.33 -5.21 -6.04
C GLN A 25 2.65 -4.23 -7.18
N GLY A 26 2.10 -4.46 -8.38
CA GLY A 26 2.36 -3.60 -9.53
C GLY A 26 1.87 -2.16 -9.31
N ILE A 27 0.69 -2.00 -8.71
CA ILE A 27 0.12 -0.69 -8.40
C ILE A 27 0.92 -0.01 -7.28
N LYS A 28 1.20 -0.72 -6.19
CA LYS A 28 1.98 -0.17 -5.07
C LYS A 28 3.37 0.28 -5.53
N SER A 29 4.08 -0.56 -6.28
CA SER A 29 5.37 -0.19 -6.90
C SER A 29 5.24 1.05 -7.79
N SER A 30 4.22 1.11 -8.65
CA SER A 30 4.01 2.24 -9.55
C SER A 30 3.76 3.56 -8.80
N ILE A 31 3.02 3.53 -7.70
CA ILE A 31 2.75 4.71 -6.87
C ILE A 31 4.02 5.19 -6.18
N TYR A 32 4.75 4.28 -5.51
CA TYR A 32 5.94 4.65 -4.76
C TYR A 32 7.09 5.09 -5.68
N PHE A 33 7.39 4.36 -6.75
CA PHE A 33 8.36 4.83 -7.76
C PHE A 33 7.89 6.10 -8.45
N GLY A 34 6.58 6.20 -8.71
CA GLY A 34 5.93 7.39 -9.24
C GLY A 34 6.12 8.62 -8.34
N LEU A 35 6.10 8.47 -7.02
CA LEU A 35 6.47 9.54 -6.09
C LEU A 35 7.97 9.83 -6.12
N LEU A 36 8.81 8.80 -6.01
CA LEU A 36 10.26 8.95 -5.93
C LEU A 36 10.82 9.70 -7.15
N ILE A 37 10.41 9.29 -8.36
CA ILE A 37 10.91 9.84 -9.62
C ILE A 37 10.01 10.98 -10.09
N GLY A 38 8.70 10.87 -9.93
CA GLY A 38 7.75 11.87 -10.38
C GLY A 38 7.84 13.19 -9.60
N THR A 39 8.30 13.16 -8.34
CA THR A 39 8.51 14.39 -7.55
C THR A 39 9.55 15.33 -8.19
N PRO A 40 10.82 14.93 -8.40
CA PRO A 40 11.80 15.80 -9.04
C PRO A 40 11.41 16.13 -10.49
N LEU A 41 10.86 15.16 -11.23
CA LEU A 41 10.39 15.40 -12.60
C LEU A 41 9.29 16.47 -12.67
N THR A 42 8.33 16.44 -11.73
CA THR A 42 7.22 17.41 -11.69
C THR A 42 7.72 18.79 -11.30
N LEU A 43 8.71 18.89 -10.40
CA LEU A 43 9.36 20.17 -10.08
C LEU A 43 10.07 20.77 -11.29
N ILE A 44 10.86 19.97 -12.01
CA ILE A 44 11.55 20.41 -13.25
C ILE A 44 10.52 20.85 -14.29
N TRP A 45 9.47 20.05 -14.52
CA TRP A 45 8.41 20.38 -15.45
C TRP A 45 7.71 21.70 -15.10
N ASN A 46 7.35 21.89 -13.84
CA ASN A 46 6.71 23.11 -13.37
C ASN A 46 7.63 24.32 -13.48
N ALA A 47 8.95 24.14 -13.31
CA ALA A 47 9.94 25.19 -13.51
C ALA A 47 10.04 25.62 -14.98
N LEU A 48 9.96 24.68 -15.92
CA LEU A 48 10.15 24.94 -17.36
C LEU A 48 8.87 25.39 -18.08
N VAL A 49 7.73 24.78 -17.78
CA VAL A 49 6.50 24.94 -18.57
C VAL A 49 5.59 26.06 -18.04
N ILE A 50 5.53 26.25 -16.71
CA ILE A 50 4.64 27.24 -16.13
C ILE A 50 5.31 28.62 -16.16
N LYS A 51 4.84 29.49 -17.05
CA LYS A 51 5.36 30.85 -17.23
C LYS A 51 4.92 31.81 -16.11
N THR A 52 3.70 31.64 -15.59
CA THR A 52 3.12 32.54 -14.59
C THR A 52 3.68 32.28 -13.19
N ARG A 53 4.13 33.33 -12.51
CA ARG A 53 4.75 33.23 -11.16
C ARG A 53 3.82 32.58 -10.13
N HIS A 54 2.55 32.99 -10.07
CA HIS A 54 1.57 32.42 -9.14
C HIS A 54 1.27 30.95 -9.43
N GLY A 55 1.06 30.60 -10.70
CA GLY A 55 0.83 29.21 -11.11
C GLY A 55 2.01 28.31 -10.77
N LYS A 56 3.24 28.79 -10.95
CA LYS A 56 4.46 28.05 -10.60
C LYS A 56 4.52 27.76 -9.11
N ILE A 57 4.21 28.74 -8.25
CA ILE A 57 4.18 28.54 -6.79
C ILE A 57 3.13 27.48 -6.43
N ILE A 58 1.87 27.64 -6.86
CA ILE A 58 0.77 26.72 -6.50
C ILE A 58 1.11 25.27 -6.86
N TRP A 59 1.61 25.03 -8.07
CA TRP A 59 1.90 23.68 -8.56
C TRP A 59 3.21 23.07 -8.02
N THR A 60 4.11 23.89 -7.46
CA THR A 60 5.38 23.39 -6.88
C THR A 60 5.29 23.09 -5.39
N ILE A 61 4.30 23.65 -4.67
CA ILE A 61 4.15 23.41 -3.22
C ILE A 61 4.06 21.92 -2.91
N LEU A 62 3.09 21.22 -3.51
CA LEU A 62 2.84 19.80 -3.26
C LEU A 62 4.09 18.92 -3.51
N PRO A 63 4.73 18.94 -4.69
CA PRO A 63 5.93 18.13 -4.92
C PRO A 63 7.12 18.58 -4.06
N THR A 64 7.25 19.86 -3.71
CA THR A 64 8.31 20.30 -2.79
C THR A 64 8.12 19.71 -1.40
N THR A 65 6.89 19.71 -0.88
CA THR A 65 6.58 19.08 0.41
C THR A 65 6.92 17.59 0.41
N PHE A 66 6.52 16.85 -0.63
CA PHE A 66 6.85 15.43 -0.75
C PHE A 66 8.35 15.17 -0.92
N LEU A 67 9.08 16.04 -1.62
CA LEU A 67 10.54 15.93 -1.73
C LEU A 67 11.19 16.02 -0.35
N ILE A 68 10.77 16.97 0.48
CA ILE A 68 11.27 17.11 1.85
C ILE A 68 10.95 15.87 2.68
N ILE A 69 9.72 15.34 2.60
CA ILE A 69 9.32 14.12 3.32
C ILE A 69 10.20 12.93 2.90
N ILE A 70 10.42 12.72 1.60
CA ILE A 70 11.25 11.63 1.08
C ILE A 70 12.70 11.77 1.57
N LEU A 71 13.24 12.99 1.60
CA LEU A 71 14.59 13.24 2.10
C LEU A 71 14.71 12.97 3.61
N ILE A 72 13.70 13.33 4.42
CA ILE A 72 13.69 13.08 5.87
C ILE A 72 13.56 11.58 6.17
N VAL A 73 12.64 10.87 5.50
CA VAL A 73 12.44 9.42 5.68
C VAL A 73 13.65 8.63 5.16
N GLY A 74 14.30 9.15 4.14
CA GLY A 74 15.40 8.52 3.43
C GLY A 74 14.88 7.71 2.22
N PRO A 75 15.47 7.90 1.02
CA PRO A 75 14.98 7.25 -0.21
C PRO A 75 15.08 5.72 -0.14
N VAL A 76 16.08 5.19 0.56
CA VAL A 76 16.28 3.76 0.74
C VAL A 76 15.14 3.14 1.56
N LYS A 77 14.76 3.76 2.69
CA LYS A 77 13.63 3.30 3.51
C LYS A 77 12.31 3.39 2.76
N PHE A 78 12.16 4.43 1.93
CA PHE A 78 11.01 4.58 1.05
C PHE A 78 10.91 3.43 0.03
N ILE A 79 12.03 3.01 -0.59
CA ILE A 79 12.07 1.87 -1.51
C ILE A 79 11.70 0.57 -0.80
N TYR A 80 12.16 0.34 0.43
CA TYR A 80 11.79 -0.88 1.17
C TYR A 80 10.31 -0.93 1.58
N SER A 81 9.60 0.20 1.54
CA SER A 81 8.16 0.26 1.82
C SER A 81 7.28 -0.13 0.62
N ILE A 82 7.89 -0.43 -0.53
CA ILE A 82 7.21 -0.78 -1.78
C ILE A 82 6.53 -2.16 -1.73
N GLY A 83 7.00 -3.06 -0.86
CA GLY A 83 6.41 -4.40 -0.72
C GLY A 83 4.93 -4.32 -0.37
N SER A 84 4.09 -5.02 -1.12
CA SER A 84 2.67 -5.20 -0.78
C SER A 84 2.53 -6.39 0.16
N TRP A 85 1.49 -6.34 1.00
CA TRP A 85 1.11 -7.47 1.84
C TRP A 85 0.49 -8.56 0.97
N GLN A 86 1.02 -9.78 1.10
CA GLN A 86 0.65 -10.94 0.30
C GLN A 86 0.18 -12.07 1.21
N THR A 87 -0.92 -12.70 0.82
CA THR A 87 -1.61 -13.76 1.55
C THR A 87 -0.81 -15.05 1.45
N GLN A 88 -0.45 -15.62 2.60
CA GLN A 88 0.19 -16.94 2.64
C GLN A 88 -0.81 -18.02 2.99
N THR A 89 -1.62 -17.77 4.02
CA THR A 89 -2.62 -18.72 4.51
C THR A 89 -3.89 -17.98 4.91
N ILE A 90 -5.04 -18.46 4.46
CA ILE A 90 -6.35 -18.03 4.94
C ILE A 90 -6.72 -18.94 6.11
N LEU A 91 -6.65 -18.40 7.32
CA LEU A 91 -6.92 -19.17 8.55
C LEU A 91 -8.42 -19.35 8.74
N TYR A 92 -9.17 -18.26 8.59
CA TYR A 92 -10.62 -18.25 8.74
C TYR A 92 -11.29 -17.52 7.59
N GLN A 93 -12.49 -17.96 7.24
CA GLN A 93 -13.35 -17.31 6.27
C GLN A 93 -14.72 -17.06 6.90
N ASN A 94 -15.30 -15.89 6.66
CA ASN A 94 -16.63 -15.60 7.17
C ASN A 94 -17.67 -16.50 6.45
N ARG A 95 -18.64 -17.02 7.20
CA ARG A 95 -19.68 -17.93 6.73
C ARG A 95 -20.57 -17.29 5.66
N HIS A 96 -20.85 -16.00 5.80
CA HIS A 96 -21.80 -15.28 4.94
C HIS A 96 -21.08 -14.46 3.86
N PHE A 97 -19.87 -13.99 4.11
CA PHE A 97 -19.14 -13.08 3.24
C PHE A 97 -17.77 -13.63 2.84
N SER A 98 -17.64 -14.11 1.60
CA SER A 98 -16.39 -14.68 1.09
C SER A 98 -15.25 -13.67 0.91
N PHE A 99 -15.56 -12.37 0.81
CA PHE A 99 -14.58 -11.28 0.72
C PHE A 99 -14.04 -10.84 2.09
N ARG A 100 -14.48 -11.49 3.18
CA ARG A 100 -14.05 -11.22 4.55
C ARG A 100 -13.35 -12.44 5.14
N THR A 101 -12.06 -12.31 5.41
CA THR A 101 -11.17 -13.41 5.79
C THR A 101 -10.27 -13.00 6.97
N VAL A 102 -9.76 -13.98 7.72
CA VAL A 102 -8.62 -13.77 8.62
C VAL A 102 -7.43 -14.45 7.98
N GLU A 103 -6.40 -13.67 7.71
CA GLU A 103 -5.28 -14.08 6.87
C GLU A 103 -3.96 -13.93 7.61
N PHE A 104 -3.10 -14.93 7.43
CA PHE A 104 -1.68 -14.79 7.66
C PHE A 104 -1.04 -14.21 6.40
N GLN A 105 -0.55 -12.98 6.54
CA GLN A 105 0.04 -12.20 5.46
C GLN A 105 1.53 -11.98 5.71
N MET A 106 2.27 -11.91 4.61
CA MET A 106 3.69 -11.59 4.60
C MET A 106 3.96 -10.48 3.61
N GLN A 107 4.89 -9.59 3.96
CA GLN A 107 5.35 -8.51 3.09
C GLN A 107 6.86 -8.65 2.93
N ASP A 108 7.31 -8.66 1.68
CA ASP A 108 8.74 -8.64 1.35
C ASP A 108 9.29 -7.22 1.53
N VAL A 109 10.30 -7.08 2.38
CA VAL A 109 10.99 -5.82 2.70
C VAL A 109 12.39 -5.79 2.05
N GLY A 110 12.62 -6.66 1.07
CA GLY A 110 13.89 -6.81 0.36
C GLY A 110 14.97 -7.38 1.26
N ALA A 111 16.11 -6.67 1.36
CA ALA A 111 17.28 -7.14 2.10
C ALA A 111 17.04 -7.35 3.61
N PHE A 112 15.95 -6.80 4.16
CA PHE A 112 15.56 -6.97 5.56
C PHE A 112 14.68 -8.21 5.81
N GLY A 113 14.38 -9.01 4.78
CA GLY A 113 13.55 -10.20 4.88
C GLY A 113 12.06 -9.89 4.80
N TYR A 114 11.26 -10.52 5.67
CA TYR A 114 9.79 -10.46 5.58
C TYR A 114 9.15 -9.95 6.87
N ASN A 115 8.26 -8.98 6.72
CA ASN A 115 7.28 -8.66 7.76
C ASN A 115 6.16 -9.71 7.72
N LYS A 116 5.61 -10.02 8.90
CA LYS A 116 4.56 -11.03 9.07
C LYS A 116 3.45 -10.44 9.93
N ARG A 117 2.19 -10.68 9.57
CA ARG A 117 1.03 -10.29 10.38
C ARG A 117 -0.12 -11.27 10.19
N THR A 118 -0.95 -11.39 11.22
CA THR A 118 -2.26 -12.03 11.11
C THR A 118 -3.30 -10.95 11.31
N VAL A 119 -4.16 -10.75 10.31
CA VAL A 119 -5.13 -9.65 10.31
C VAL A 119 -6.46 -10.08 9.72
N GLU A 120 -7.53 -9.41 10.13
CA GLU A 120 -8.79 -9.49 9.41
C GLU A 120 -8.69 -8.65 8.14
N VAL A 121 -9.16 -9.21 7.03
CA VAL A 121 -9.08 -8.61 5.69
C VAL A 121 -10.48 -8.52 5.12
N PHE A 122 -10.82 -7.33 4.64
CA PHE A 122 -11.99 -7.06 3.85
C PHE A 122 -11.56 -6.66 2.45
N TYR A 123 -11.79 -7.52 1.47
CA TYR A 123 -11.47 -7.24 0.08
C TYR A 123 -12.48 -6.26 -0.53
N LEU A 124 -12.01 -5.06 -0.85
CA LEU A 124 -12.78 -4.12 -1.69
C LEU A 124 -12.73 -4.56 -3.14
N THR A 125 -11.54 -4.94 -3.61
CA THR A 125 -11.26 -5.43 -4.96
C THR A 125 -10.04 -6.36 -4.91
N PRO A 126 -9.68 -7.05 -6.00
CA PRO A 126 -8.38 -7.74 -6.07
C PRO A 126 -7.15 -6.83 -5.90
N LEU A 127 -7.34 -5.51 -5.99
CA LEU A 127 -6.26 -4.52 -5.96
C LEU A 127 -6.09 -3.82 -4.61
N PHE A 128 -7.17 -3.75 -3.82
CA PHE A 128 -7.26 -2.97 -2.58
C PHE A 128 -7.97 -3.76 -1.50
N MET A 129 -7.48 -3.66 -0.28
CA MET A 129 -8.08 -4.30 0.88
C MET A 129 -8.11 -3.36 2.08
N ILE A 130 -9.10 -3.56 2.94
CA ILE A 130 -9.17 -2.94 4.25
C ILE A 130 -8.73 -3.98 5.27
N THR A 131 -7.91 -3.57 6.24
CA THR A 131 -7.46 -4.43 7.31
C THR A 131 -8.01 -3.99 8.65
N GLY A 132 -8.25 -4.97 9.52
CA GLY A 132 -8.79 -4.78 10.86
C GLY A 132 -8.13 -5.69 11.88
N GLU A 133 -8.39 -5.41 13.14
CA GLU A 133 -7.96 -6.26 14.25
C GLU A 133 -8.70 -7.61 14.22
N ILE A 134 -8.02 -8.65 14.71
CA ILE A 134 -8.62 -9.98 14.81
C ILE A 134 -9.77 -9.91 15.83
N PRO A 135 -10.96 -10.43 15.52
CA PRO A 135 -12.07 -10.45 16.46
C PRO A 135 -11.73 -11.34 17.66
N ASN A 136 -11.61 -10.72 18.84
CA ASN A 136 -11.32 -11.41 20.10
C ASN A 136 -12.56 -12.10 20.70
N ASP A 137 -13.75 -11.68 20.29
CA ASP A 137 -15.02 -12.09 20.92
C ASP A 137 -15.44 -13.50 20.47
N GLU A 138 -15.81 -14.35 21.43
CA GLU A 138 -16.28 -15.73 21.19
C GLU A 138 -17.54 -15.76 20.31
N GLU A 139 -18.41 -14.77 20.42
CA GLU A 139 -19.64 -14.64 19.62
C GLU A 139 -19.32 -14.35 18.14
N LYS A 140 -18.30 -13.53 17.86
CA LYS A 140 -17.84 -13.29 16.49
C LYS A 140 -17.28 -14.55 15.85
N ARG A 141 -16.67 -15.49 16.61
CA ARG A 141 -16.14 -16.76 16.08
C ARG A 141 -17.21 -17.66 15.48
N ILE A 142 -18.48 -17.55 15.89
CA ILE A 142 -19.58 -18.38 15.35
C ILE A 142 -19.75 -18.15 13.83
N ASP A 143 -19.49 -16.92 13.39
CA ASP A 143 -19.58 -16.52 11.98
C ASP A 143 -18.33 -16.87 11.17
N TRP A 144 -17.27 -17.38 11.80
CA TRP A 144 -16.02 -17.75 11.14
C TRP A 144 -15.89 -19.26 10.99
N ILE A 145 -15.62 -19.69 9.76
CA ILE A 145 -15.28 -21.07 9.45
C ILE A 145 -13.76 -21.15 9.37
N LYS A 146 -13.16 -22.04 10.16
CA LYS A 146 -11.72 -22.33 10.06
C LYS A 146 -11.47 -23.12 8.78
N VAL A 147 -10.57 -22.63 7.92
CA VAL A 147 -10.30 -23.23 6.60
C VAL A 147 -8.84 -23.66 6.47
N ASP A 148 -7.90 -22.94 7.09
CA ASP A 148 -6.45 -23.18 6.97
C ASP A 148 -5.98 -23.40 5.51
N LYS A 149 -6.49 -22.57 4.59
CA LYS A 149 -6.20 -22.69 3.16
C LYS A 149 -4.85 -22.04 2.85
N TYR A 150 -3.90 -22.84 2.39
CA TYR A 150 -2.62 -22.36 1.88
C TYR A 150 -2.78 -21.73 0.48
N VAL A 151 -2.23 -20.52 0.30
CA VAL A 151 -2.32 -19.74 -0.95
C VAL A 151 -0.94 -19.43 -1.53
N ASN A 152 0.01 -19.04 -0.67
CA ASN A 152 1.40 -18.70 -1.05
C ASN A 152 1.51 -17.67 -2.18
N GLU A 153 0.91 -16.49 -2.02
CA GLU A 153 0.98 -15.43 -3.03
C GLU A 153 2.43 -14.93 -3.26
N LEU A 154 3.37 -15.20 -2.34
CA LEU A 154 4.80 -14.86 -2.51
C LEU A 154 5.60 -15.93 -3.26
N GLY A 155 5.04 -17.12 -3.51
CA GLY A 155 5.75 -18.20 -4.20
C GLY A 155 6.97 -18.73 -3.43
N LEU A 156 6.96 -18.66 -2.11
CA LEU A 156 8.06 -19.16 -1.27
C LEU A 156 8.12 -20.69 -1.34
N LYS A 157 9.30 -21.26 -1.62
CA LYS A 157 9.51 -22.71 -1.64
C LYS A 157 9.66 -23.23 -0.21
N GLY A 158 8.64 -23.91 0.31
CA GLY A 158 8.71 -24.60 1.60
C GLY A 158 7.41 -24.59 2.42
N GLY A 159 6.26 -24.81 1.77
CA GLY A 159 5.01 -25.17 2.44
C GLY A 159 4.94 -26.67 2.65
#